data_AF-A0A6L3ANR0-F1
#
_entry.id   AF-A0A6L3ANR0-F1
#
_cell.length_a   1.000
_cell.length_b   1.000
_cell.length_c   1.000
_cell.angle_alpha   90.00
_cell.angle_beta   90.00
_cell.angle_gamma   90.00
#
_symmetry.space_group_name_H-M   'P 1'
#
loop_
_entity.id
_entity.type
_entity.pdbx_description
1 polymer ?
#
loop_
_entity_poly.entity_id
_entity_poly.type
_entity_poly.pdbx_seq_one_letter_code
_entity_poly.pdbx_strand_id
1 'polypeptide(L)'
;MEKKNKSITWVDAVAKILPGIGAIIAGVFIPLVIHINAERNRSNQLYAEIVSKREVADSELRARMFENLITVFSGNSSHQKSNGEKINLLHLLALNFHESFNLKPLFEGLESELSDKERERLRGIAKEIGKKQEAMLSQIQEGMFFVKTLYEGTEYGIMVPPETEAAYRGHRLGIEVTEISENNDYAKLHVWDIPDIVQENAHIGKIADVEFSLSDYDMPFVDNTKLFNNARFAITLHKIAVDEKGKKAVTIDIIFFPETYMNSRDRPYLDEMLEQLRKRTKGM
;
A
#
# COMPACT_ATOMS: atom_id res chain seq x y z
N MET A 1 -8.09 91.81 2.39
CA MET A 1 -6.79 91.10 2.27
C MET A 1 -7.02 89.63 2.58
N GLU A 2 -6.56 88.77 1.68
CA GLU A 2 -6.91 87.35 1.51
C GLU A 2 -6.59 86.44 2.70
N LYS A 3 -7.57 85.65 3.15
CA LYS A 3 -7.32 84.38 3.87
C LYS A 3 -6.92 83.32 2.85
N LYS A 4 -5.61 83.25 2.54
CA LYS A 4 -5.06 82.27 1.61
C LYS A 4 -5.09 80.86 2.22
N ASN A 5 -5.51 79.93 1.38
CA ASN A 5 -6.03 78.60 1.67
C ASN A 5 -4.95 77.63 2.22
N LYS A 6 -5.01 77.31 3.52
CA LYS A 6 -4.04 76.45 4.21
C LYS A 6 -4.28 74.94 3.98
N SER A 7 -5.43 74.55 3.43
CA SER A 7 -5.76 73.16 3.12
C SER A 7 -5.19 72.70 1.77
N ILE A 8 -5.07 73.61 0.78
CA ILE A 8 -4.47 73.30 -0.53
C ILE A 8 -2.97 72.96 -0.40
N THR A 9 -2.24 73.62 0.50
CA THR A 9 -0.80 73.38 0.71
C THR A 9 -0.47 72.06 1.39
N TRP A 10 -1.34 71.55 2.27
CA TRP A 10 -1.17 70.23 2.89
C TRP A 10 -1.46 69.10 1.90
N VAL A 11 -2.50 69.25 1.07
CA VAL A 11 -2.82 68.27 0.02
C VAL A 11 -1.69 68.20 -1.02
N ASP A 12 -1.12 69.34 -1.41
CA ASP A 12 0.05 69.39 -2.31
C ASP A 12 1.32 68.77 -1.71
N ALA A 13 1.53 68.92 -0.40
CA ALA A 13 2.67 68.29 0.27
C ALA A 13 2.52 66.76 0.36
N VAL A 14 1.30 66.27 0.65
CA VAL A 14 0.98 64.84 0.69
C VAL A 14 1.06 64.22 -0.71
N ALA A 15 0.56 64.91 -1.74
CA ALA A 15 0.63 64.47 -3.14
C ALA A 15 2.07 64.37 -3.67
N LYS A 16 3.02 65.17 -3.16
CA LYS A 16 4.44 65.11 -3.53
C LYS A 16 5.21 63.99 -2.83
N ILE A 17 4.76 63.54 -1.66
CA ILE A 17 5.44 62.53 -0.84
C ILE A 17 4.89 61.11 -1.12
N LEU A 18 3.60 61.00 -1.43
CA LEU A 18 2.91 59.74 -1.77
C LEU A 18 3.61 58.88 -2.84
N PRO A 19 4.12 59.44 -3.96
CA PRO A 19 4.82 58.66 -4.98
C PRO A 19 6.13 58.05 -4.45
N GLY A 20 6.86 58.79 -3.61
CA GLY A 20 8.14 58.34 -3.03
C GLY A 20 7.95 57.24 -1.97
N ILE A 21 6.94 57.39 -1.09
CA ILE A 21 6.60 56.36 -0.10
C ILE A 21 6.03 55.10 -0.79
N GLY A 22 5.19 55.28 -1.81
CA GLY A 22 4.65 54.18 -2.61
C GLY A 22 5.74 53.36 -3.31
N ALA A 23 6.76 54.02 -3.87
CA ALA A 23 7.90 53.35 -4.49
C ALA A 23 8.75 52.54 -3.50
N ILE A 24 8.94 53.04 -2.28
CA ILE A 24 9.69 52.34 -1.22
C ILE A 24 8.90 51.12 -0.71
N ILE A 25 7.60 51.28 -0.46
CA ILE A 25 6.73 50.18 -0.03
C ILE A 25 6.66 49.11 -1.13
N ALA A 26 6.47 49.50 -2.39
CA ALA A 26 6.48 48.58 -3.53
C ALA A 26 7.84 47.87 -3.68
N GLY A 27 8.94 48.61 -3.56
CA GLY A 27 10.31 48.08 -3.68
C GLY A 27 10.71 47.10 -2.58
N VAL A 28 10.02 47.07 -1.42
CA VAL A 28 10.29 46.14 -0.32
C VAL A 28 9.24 45.03 -0.25
N PHE A 29 7.95 45.36 -0.36
CA PHE A 29 6.88 44.37 -0.22
C PHE A 29 6.69 43.49 -1.46
N ILE A 30 6.86 44.02 -2.68
CA ILE A 30 6.71 43.22 -3.90
C ILE A 30 7.79 42.12 -3.95
N PRO A 31 9.08 42.41 -3.70
CA PRO A 31 10.10 41.35 -3.63
C PRO A 31 9.84 40.34 -2.51
N LEU A 32 9.39 40.77 -1.33
CA LEU A 32 9.08 39.88 -0.21
C LEU A 32 7.94 38.90 -0.55
N VAL A 33 6.85 39.41 -1.15
CA VAL A 33 5.71 38.59 -1.57
C VAL A 33 6.12 37.66 -2.72
N ILE A 34 6.90 38.13 -3.69
CA ILE A 34 7.44 37.28 -4.76
C ILE A 34 8.34 36.19 -4.18
N HIS A 35 9.21 36.50 -3.22
CA HIS A 35 10.14 35.52 -2.63
C HIS A 35 9.38 34.42 -1.86
N ILE A 36 8.42 34.80 -1.01
CA ILE A 36 7.59 33.85 -0.25
C ILE A 36 6.75 32.96 -1.18
N ASN A 37 6.22 33.52 -2.27
CA ASN A 37 5.41 32.76 -3.23
C ASN A 37 6.27 31.93 -4.19
N ALA A 38 7.46 32.42 -4.56
CA ALA A 38 8.42 31.70 -5.38
C ALA A 38 9.03 30.49 -4.65
N GLU A 39 9.28 30.59 -3.34
CA GLU A 39 9.73 29.46 -2.52
C GLU A 39 8.70 28.32 -2.48
N ARG A 40 7.40 28.67 -2.33
CA ARG A 40 6.31 27.70 -2.40
C ARG A 40 6.22 27.04 -3.78
N ASN A 41 6.33 27.85 -4.85
CA ASN A 41 6.34 27.32 -6.21
C ASN A 41 7.56 26.42 -6.49
N ARG A 42 8.75 26.78 -6.01
CA ARG A 42 9.96 25.97 -6.15
C ARG A 42 9.86 24.64 -5.40
N SER A 43 9.31 24.66 -4.18
CA SER A 43 9.04 23.43 -3.41
C SER A 43 8.03 22.54 -4.11
N ASN A 44 6.96 23.11 -4.69
CA ASN A 44 5.95 22.35 -5.41
C ASN A 44 6.49 21.78 -6.73
N GLN A 45 7.37 22.51 -7.41
CA GLN A 45 8.06 22.03 -8.61
C GLN A 45 9.02 20.88 -8.30
N LEU A 46 9.85 21.00 -7.25
CA LEU A 46 10.73 19.91 -6.79
C LEU A 46 9.92 18.70 -6.35
N TYR A 47 8.79 18.90 -5.67
CA TYR A 47 7.86 17.83 -5.31
C TYR A 47 7.34 17.10 -6.55
N ALA A 48 6.77 17.84 -7.51
CA ALA A 48 6.27 17.27 -8.75
C ALA A 48 7.36 16.55 -9.55
N GLU A 49 8.58 17.10 -9.57
CA GLU A 49 9.73 16.49 -10.24
C GLU A 49 10.18 15.19 -9.56
N ILE A 50 10.27 15.16 -8.22
CA ILE A 50 10.65 13.94 -7.48
C ILE A 50 9.58 12.87 -7.67
N VAL A 51 8.31 13.22 -7.54
CA VAL A 51 7.18 12.31 -7.75
C VAL A 51 7.20 11.76 -9.17
N SER A 52 7.37 12.64 -10.17
CA SER A 52 7.46 12.25 -11.57
C SER A 52 8.66 11.34 -11.85
N LYS A 53 9.87 11.69 -11.40
CA LYS A 53 11.08 10.86 -11.56
C LYS A 53 10.92 9.50 -10.91
N ARG A 54 10.28 9.46 -9.75
CA ARG A 54 10.01 8.22 -9.03
C ARG A 54 8.99 7.35 -9.76
N GLU A 55 7.92 7.94 -10.30
CA GLU A 55 6.94 7.22 -11.11
C GLU A 55 7.57 6.64 -12.38
N VAL A 56 8.46 7.40 -13.04
CA VAL A 56 9.23 6.91 -14.19
C VAL A 56 10.17 5.77 -13.79
N ALA A 57 10.94 5.94 -12.71
CA ALA A 57 11.88 4.91 -12.24
C ALA A 57 11.18 3.63 -11.80
N ASP A 58 10.02 3.73 -11.14
CA ASP A 58 9.21 2.57 -10.76
C ASP A 58 8.65 1.83 -11.99
N SER A 59 8.18 2.60 -12.98
CA SER A 59 7.69 2.02 -14.24
C SER A 59 8.80 1.31 -15.01
N GLU A 60 9.99 1.91 -15.10
CA GLU A 60 11.16 1.32 -15.73
C GLU A 60 11.63 0.07 -14.99
N LEU A 61 11.65 0.11 -13.66
CA LEU A 61 11.98 -1.05 -12.83
C LEU A 61 11.02 -2.21 -13.11
N ARG A 62 9.71 -1.96 -13.14
CA ARG A 62 8.70 -2.98 -13.43
C ARG A 62 8.89 -3.60 -14.82
N ALA A 63 9.21 -2.78 -15.83
CA ALA A 63 9.48 -3.25 -17.18
C ALA A 63 10.72 -4.17 -17.24
N ARG A 64 11.85 -3.73 -16.67
CA ARG A 64 13.09 -4.54 -16.59
C ARG A 64 12.89 -5.85 -15.83
N MET A 65 12.10 -5.82 -14.76
CA MET A 65 11.74 -6.99 -13.98
C MET A 65 10.90 -7.98 -14.78
N PHE A 66 9.90 -7.49 -15.52
CA PHE A 66 9.09 -8.30 -16.43
C PHE A 66 9.94 -8.93 -17.54
N GLU A 67 10.85 -8.18 -18.16
CA GLU A 67 11.77 -8.69 -19.18
C GLU A 67 12.67 -9.82 -18.63
N ASN A 68 13.23 -9.63 -17.43
CA ASN A 68 14.05 -10.64 -16.76
C ASN A 68 13.24 -11.92 -16.47
N LEU A 69 11.99 -11.77 -16.01
CA LEU A 69 11.08 -12.89 -15.78
C LEU A 69 10.78 -13.65 -17.07
N ILE A 70 10.39 -12.95 -18.13
CA ILE A 70 10.13 -13.55 -19.44
C ILE A 70 11.38 -14.27 -19.95
N THR A 71 12.56 -13.69 -19.81
CA THR A 71 13.82 -14.31 -20.27
C THR A 71 14.14 -15.61 -19.52
N VAL A 72 13.79 -15.69 -18.24
CA VAL A 72 14.11 -16.86 -17.40
C VAL A 72 13.08 -17.98 -17.54
N PHE A 73 11.81 -17.61 -17.65
CA PHE A 73 10.71 -18.57 -17.73
C PHE A 73 10.36 -18.94 -19.18
N SER A 74 10.72 -18.12 -20.18
CA SER A 74 10.58 -18.49 -21.60
C SER A 74 11.80 -19.31 -22.02
N GLY A 75 11.59 -20.58 -22.34
CA GLY A 75 12.63 -21.55 -22.71
C GLY A 75 13.40 -21.29 -24.02
N ASN A 76 13.45 -20.05 -24.51
CA ASN A 76 14.11 -19.68 -25.77
C ASN A 76 15.62 -19.40 -25.63
N SER A 77 16.18 -19.42 -24.42
CA SER A 77 17.63 -19.34 -24.24
C SER A 77 18.26 -20.71 -24.41
N SER A 78 19.30 -20.81 -25.24
CA SER A 78 20.04 -22.04 -25.56
C SER A 78 20.64 -22.81 -24.35
N HIS A 79 20.50 -22.26 -23.15
CA HIS A 79 20.72 -22.92 -21.86
C HIS A 79 19.43 -22.81 -21.03
N GLN A 80 18.66 -23.90 -20.97
CA GLN A 80 17.49 -23.98 -20.09
C GLN A 80 17.99 -23.98 -18.65
N LYS A 81 17.65 -22.93 -17.87
CA LYS A 81 18.04 -22.82 -16.46
C LYS A 81 17.50 -24.02 -15.69
N SER A 82 18.32 -24.58 -14.82
CA SER A 82 17.90 -25.64 -13.90
C SER A 82 16.80 -25.16 -12.96
N ASN A 83 15.99 -26.09 -12.46
CA ASN A 83 14.95 -25.80 -11.46
C ASN A 83 15.52 -25.05 -10.24
N GLY A 84 16.70 -25.46 -9.75
CA GLY A 84 17.39 -24.77 -8.67
C GLY A 84 17.76 -23.30 -8.99
N GLU A 85 18.18 -23.01 -10.22
CA GLU A 85 18.46 -21.63 -10.66
C GLU A 85 17.18 -20.79 -10.79
N LYS A 86 16.10 -21.39 -11.31
CA LYS A 86 14.78 -20.73 -11.38
C LYS A 86 14.29 -20.35 -9.98
N ILE A 87 14.39 -21.27 -9.01
CA ILE A 87 14.03 -21.03 -7.60
C ILE A 87 14.87 -19.90 -6.99
N ASN A 88 16.20 -19.96 -7.16
CA ASN A 88 17.10 -18.93 -6.62
C ASN A 88 16.81 -17.54 -7.20
N LEU A 89 16.55 -17.47 -8.50
CA LEU A 89 16.19 -16.20 -9.12
C LEU A 89 14.86 -15.70 -8.61
N LEU A 90 13.82 -16.55 -8.59
CA LEU A 90 12.51 -16.16 -8.09
C LEU A 90 12.59 -15.66 -6.65
N HIS A 91 13.41 -16.31 -5.82
CA HIS A 91 13.70 -15.84 -4.47
C HIS A 91 14.34 -14.45 -4.44
N LEU A 92 15.39 -14.22 -5.24
CA LEU A 92 16.04 -12.91 -5.32
C LEU A 92 15.08 -11.81 -5.81
N LEU A 93 14.27 -12.10 -6.83
CA LEU A 93 13.29 -11.16 -7.34
C LEU A 93 12.25 -10.87 -6.25
N ALA A 94 11.75 -11.88 -5.56
CA ALA A 94 10.79 -11.68 -4.50
C ALA A 94 11.36 -10.89 -3.32
N LEU A 95 12.56 -11.20 -2.83
CA LEU A 95 13.18 -10.47 -1.72
C LEU A 95 13.34 -8.97 -1.97
N ASN A 96 13.61 -8.60 -3.23
CA ASN A 96 13.86 -7.22 -3.62
C ASN A 96 12.61 -6.48 -4.10
N PHE A 97 11.60 -7.20 -4.58
CA PHE A 97 10.45 -6.62 -5.29
C PHE A 97 9.09 -7.17 -4.84
N HIS A 98 9.01 -7.75 -3.63
CA HIS A 98 7.79 -8.33 -3.07
C HIS A 98 6.61 -7.35 -2.95
N GLU A 99 6.84 -6.03 -3.00
CA GLU A 99 5.79 -5.00 -2.95
C GLU A 99 5.26 -4.60 -4.34
N SER A 100 5.89 -5.06 -5.42
CA SER A 100 5.77 -4.41 -6.73
C SER A 100 4.90 -5.18 -7.74
N PHE A 101 4.71 -6.49 -7.60
CA PHE A 101 3.93 -7.30 -8.55
C PHE A 101 3.49 -8.65 -7.97
N ASN A 102 2.48 -9.28 -8.59
CA ASN A 102 1.97 -10.58 -8.18
C ASN A 102 2.91 -11.70 -8.62
N LEU A 103 3.56 -12.33 -7.65
CA LEU A 103 4.47 -13.46 -7.85
C LEU A 103 3.75 -14.81 -7.81
N LYS A 104 2.52 -14.89 -7.27
CA LYS A 104 1.77 -16.14 -7.09
C LYS A 104 1.72 -17.00 -8.36
N PRO A 105 1.39 -16.47 -9.56
CA PRO A 105 1.36 -17.28 -10.78
C PRO A 105 2.72 -17.90 -11.15
N LEU A 106 3.83 -17.23 -10.78
CA LEU A 106 5.18 -17.73 -11.06
C LEU A 106 5.58 -18.84 -10.09
N PHE A 107 5.19 -18.71 -8.82
CA PHE A 107 5.36 -19.75 -7.83
C PHE A 107 4.55 -21.00 -8.20
N GLU A 108 3.26 -20.85 -8.50
CA GLU A 108 2.38 -21.95 -8.90
C GLU A 108 2.83 -22.62 -10.20
N GLY A 109 3.21 -21.81 -11.20
CA GLY A 109 3.74 -22.33 -12.46
C GLY A 109 5.02 -23.14 -12.27
N LEU A 110 5.96 -22.61 -11.48
CA LEU A 110 7.22 -23.31 -11.20
C LEU A 110 6.98 -24.59 -10.43
N GLU A 111 6.12 -24.59 -9.41
CA GLU A 111 5.85 -25.75 -8.55
C GLU A 111 5.45 -27.01 -9.33
N SER A 112 4.68 -26.83 -10.41
CA SER A 112 4.22 -27.93 -11.26
C SER A 112 5.36 -28.72 -11.91
N GLU A 113 6.53 -28.09 -12.12
CA GLU A 113 7.73 -28.67 -12.75
C GLU A 113 8.75 -29.22 -11.73
N LEU A 114 8.51 -29.04 -10.44
CA LEU A 114 9.47 -29.32 -9.38
C LEU A 114 9.31 -30.72 -8.76
N SER A 115 10.42 -31.27 -8.25
CA SER A 115 10.41 -32.42 -7.34
C SER A 115 9.95 -32.03 -5.94
N ASP A 116 9.49 -32.98 -5.12
CA ASP A 116 8.93 -32.68 -3.78
C ASP A 116 9.88 -31.87 -2.88
N LYS A 117 11.17 -32.18 -2.90
CA LYS A 117 12.19 -31.42 -2.15
C LYS A 117 12.34 -29.98 -2.65
N GLU A 118 12.21 -29.77 -3.95
CA GLU A 118 12.27 -28.44 -4.55
C GLU A 118 10.99 -27.65 -4.28
N ARG A 119 9.82 -28.32 -4.26
CA ARG A 119 8.54 -27.71 -3.88
C ARG A 119 8.56 -27.22 -2.43
N GLU A 120 9.06 -28.04 -1.50
CA GLU A 120 9.20 -27.65 -0.10
C GLU A 120 10.08 -26.39 0.03
N ARG A 121 11.20 -26.35 -0.69
CA ARG A 121 12.07 -25.17 -0.72
C ARG A 121 11.37 -23.94 -1.31
N LEU A 122 10.63 -24.11 -2.39
CA LEU A 122 9.88 -23.04 -3.06
C LEU A 122 8.79 -22.45 -2.14
N ARG A 123 8.00 -23.31 -1.49
CA ARG A 123 6.99 -22.92 -0.49
C ARG A 123 7.61 -22.23 0.71
N GLY A 124 8.78 -22.70 1.17
CA GLY A 124 9.54 -22.05 2.24
C GLY A 124 9.91 -20.60 1.91
N ILE A 125 10.37 -20.35 0.69
CA ILE A 125 10.66 -19.00 0.19
C ILE A 125 9.39 -18.14 0.19
N ALA A 126 8.30 -18.66 -0.36
CA ALA A 126 7.03 -17.93 -0.41
C ALA A 126 6.52 -17.54 0.99
N LYS A 127 6.57 -18.49 1.93
CA LYS A 127 6.25 -18.25 3.35
C LYS A 127 7.16 -17.21 4.00
N GLU A 128 8.45 -17.22 3.71
CA GLU A 128 9.39 -16.21 4.19
C GLU A 128 8.98 -14.80 3.73
N ILE A 129 8.63 -14.67 2.45
CA ILE A 129 8.18 -13.41 1.86
C ILE A 129 6.84 -12.97 2.45
N GLY A 130 5.86 -13.87 2.55
CA GLY A 130 4.55 -13.61 3.15
C GLY A 130 4.69 -13.10 4.59
N LYS A 131 5.45 -13.81 5.42
CA LYS A 131 5.73 -13.40 6.81
C LYS A 131 6.44 -12.05 6.91
N LYS A 132 7.32 -11.73 5.96
CA LYS A 132 7.96 -10.41 5.91
C LYS A 132 6.93 -9.31 5.65
N GLN A 133 5.98 -9.53 4.74
CA GLN A 133 4.90 -8.58 4.48
C GLN A 133 3.92 -8.46 5.67
N GLU A 134 3.55 -9.58 6.29
CA GLU A 134 2.76 -9.61 7.53
C GLU A 134 3.44 -8.81 8.65
N ALA A 135 4.75 -8.97 8.82
CA ALA A 135 5.53 -8.21 9.79
C ALA A 135 5.54 -6.70 9.49
N MET A 136 5.59 -6.30 8.21
CA MET A 136 5.47 -4.89 7.83
C MET A 136 4.07 -4.33 8.10
N LEU A 137 3.02 -5.10 7.78
CA LEU A 137 1.62 -4.71 8.00
C LEU A 137 1.25 -4.63 9.48
N SER A 138 1.76 -5.56 10.30
CA SER A 138 1.51 -5.57 11.74
C SER A 138 2.12 -4.39 12.50
N GLN A 139 3.08 -3.68 11.90
CA GLN A 139 3.64 -2.44 12.46
C GLN A 139 2.80 -1.19 12.15
N ILE A 140 1.75 -1.32 11.33
CA ILE A 140 0.88 -0.20 10.99
C ILE A 140 -0.02 0.12 12.18
N GLN A 141 0.05 1.36 12.67
CA GLN A 141 -0.74 1.82 13.82
C GLN A 141 -2.25 1.70 13.58
N GLU A 142 -2.69 1.91 12.34
CA GLU A 142 -4.09 1.80 11.92
C GLU A 142 -4.44 0.40 11.40
N GLY A 143 -3.58 -0.62 11.54
CA GLY A 143 -3.87 -1.98 11.08
C GLY A 143 -4.54 -2.83 12.16
N MET A 144 -5.23 -3.90 11.75
CA MET A 144 -5.65 -4.98 12.66
C MET A 144 -5.17 -6.32 12.13
N PHE A 145 -4.74 -7.21 13.02
CA PHE A 145 -4.20 -8.52 12.68
C PHE A 145 -4.84 -9.60 13.54
N PHE A 146 -5.35 -10.65 12.89
CA PHE A 146 -6.03 -11.75 13.57
C PHE A 146 -5.52 -13.09 13.05
N VAL A 147 -5.22 -14.01 13.97
CA VAL A 147 -4.94 -15.41 13.65
C VAL A 147 -6.15 -16.25 14.03
N LYS A 148 -6.68 -17.03 13.09
CA LYS A 148 -7.86 -17.86 13.33
C LYS A 148 -7.67 -19.27 12.80
N THR A 149 -8.05 -20.25 13.61
CA THR A 149 -8.12 -21.65 13.20
C THR A 149 -9.57 -22.01 12.91
N LEU A 150 -9.80 -22.52 11.71
CA LEU A 150 -11.10 -22.85 11.15
C LEU A 150 -11.12 -24.31 10.74
N TYR A 151 -12.30 -24.92 10.77
CA TYR A 151 -12.51 -26.30 10.36
C TYR A 151 -13.44 -26.34 9.16
N GLU A 152 -13.25 -27.34 8.30
CA GLU A 152 -14.16 -27.58 7.18
C GLU A 152 -15.60 -27.82 7.68
N GLY A 153 -16.56 -27.14 7.04
CA GLY A 153 -17.99 -27.27 7.34
C GLY A 153 -18.42 -26.68 8.70
N THR A 154 -17.72 -25.69 9.24
CA THR A 154 -18.22 -24.92 10.39
C THR A 154 -19.43 -24.10 9.97
N GLU A 155 -20.61 -24.53 10.41
CA GLU A 155 -21.88 -23.83 10.22
C GLU A 155 -21.73 -22.38 10.73
N TYR A 156 -22.05 -21.40 9.86
CA TYR A 156 -22.04 -19.95 10.10
C TYR A 156 -20.67 -19.22 10.04
N GLY A 157 -19.56 -19.92 9.78
CA GLY A 157 -18.24 -19.29 9.66
C GLY A 157 -17.78 -18.55 10.93
N ILE A 158 -16.86 -17.59 10.77
CA ILE A 158 -16.41 -16.69 11.86
C ILE A 158 -16.57 -15.23 11.45
N MET A 159 -16.71 -14.35 12.44
CA MET A 159 -16.65 -12.90 12.24
C MET A 159 -15.32 -12.32 12.71
N VAL A 160 -14.70 -11.50 11.87
CA VAL A 160 -13.41 -10.85 12.15
C VAL A 160 -13.46 -9.37 11.71
N PRO A 161 -13.21 -8.38 12.59
CA PRO A 161 -13.00 -8.52 14.04
C PRO A 161 -14.18 -9.18 14.76
N PRO A 162 -13.95 -9.86 15.91
CA PRO A 162 -15.03 -10.45 16.71
C PRO A 162 -15.93 -9.35 17.30
N GLU A 163 -17.18 -9.67 17.63
CA GLU A 163 -18.15 -8.70 18.19
C GLU A 163 -17.65 -7.98 19.46
N THR A 164 -16.73 -8.61 20.20
CA THR A 164 -16.08 -8.03 21.38
C THR A 164 -15.11 -6.90 21.07
N GLU A 165 -14.70 -6.76 19.81
CA GLU A 165 -13.79 -5.73 19.32
C GLU A 165 -14.51 -4.78 18.36
N ALA A 166 -14.03 -3.54 18.27
CA ALA A 166 -14.56 -2.57 17.33
C ALA A 166 -14.33 -3.04 15.89
N ALA A 167 -15.31 -2.87 15.01
CA ALA A 167 -15.14 -3.17 13.59
C ALA A 167 -14.05 -2.30 12.97
N TYR A 168 -13.38 -2.86 11.96
CA TYR A 168 -12.35 -2.13 11.25
C TYR A 168 -12.98 -1.12 10.32
N ARG A 169 -12.91 0.18 10.67
CA ARG A 169 -13.51 1.28 9.89
C ARG A 169 -15.00 1.05 9.58
N GLY A 170 -15.72 0.40 10.50
CA GLY A 170 -17.15 0.07 10.37
C GLY A 170 -17.46 -1.19 9.57
N HIS A 171 -16.47 -2.05 9.31
CA HIS A 171 -16.62 -3.29 8.56
C HIS A 171 -16.07 -4.51 9.33
N ARG A 172 -16.74 -5.64 9.16
CA ARG A 172 -16.32 -6.98 9.62
C ARG A 172 -16.37 -7.94 8.45
N LEU A 173 -15.60 -9.01 8.53
CA LEU A 173 -15.62 -10.09 7.55
C LEU A 173 -16.28 -11.32 8.18
N GLY A 174 -17.27 -11.87 7.49
CA GLY A 174 -17.68 -13.25 7.66
C GLY A 174 -16.76 -14.14 6.84
N ILE A 175 -16.21 -15.20 7.45
CA ILE A 175 -15.26 -16.11 6.80
C ILE A 175 -15.69 -17.54 7.06
N GLU A 176 -15.90 -18.31 6.00
CA GLU A 176 -16.21 -19.73 6.04
C GLU A 176 -15.18 -20.54 5.24
N VAL A 177 -14.79 -21.70 5.76
CA VAL A 177 -13.94 -22.65 5.03
C VAL A 177 -14.84 -23.63 4.29
N THR A 178 -14.81 -23.56 2.96
CA THR A 178 -15.63 -24.41 2.10
C THR A 178 -14.94 -25.73 1.78
N GLU A 179 -13.61 -25.74 1.67
CA GLU A 179 -12.83 -26.93 1.30
C GLU A 179 -11.41 -26.84 1.84
N ILE A 180 -10.87 -27.97 2.33
CA ILE A 180 -9.44 -28.10 2.65
C ILE A 180 -8.84 -29.23 1.81
N SER A 181 -7.85 -28.92 0.99
CA SER A 181 -7.20 -29.88 0.08
C SER A 181 -6.71 -31.14 0.80
N GLU A 182 -6.90 -32.30 0.17
CA GLU A 182 -6.41 -33.59 0.67
C GLU A 182 -4.89 -33.58 0.89
N ASN A 183 -4.15 -32.92 0.00
CA ASN A 183 -2.70 -32.81 0.04
C ASN A 183 -2.18 -31.72 0.98
N ASN A 184 -3.08 -30.98 1.66
CA ASN A 184 -2.75 -29.85 2.53
C ASN A 184 -2.02 -28.71 1.80
N ASP A 185 -2.29 -28.54 0.51
CA ASP A 185 -1.63 -27.54 -0.34
C ASP A 185 -2.44 -26.25 -0.45
N TYR A 186 -3.77 -26.34 -0.32
CA TYR A 186 -4.66 -25.19 -0.40
C TYR A 186 -5.89 -25.34 0.50
N ALA A 187 -6.53 -24.20 0.79
CA ALA A 187 -7.83 -24.12 1.44
C ALA A 187 -8.70 -23.11 0.69
N LYS A 188 -9.96 -23.45 0.44
CA LYS A 188 -10.94 -22.53 -0.15
C LYS A 188 -11.74 -21.86 0.95
N LEU A 189 -11.90 -20.55 0.82
CA LEU A 189 -12.67 -19.73 1.74
C LEU A 189 -13.78 -19.01 0.98
N HIS A 190 -14.92 -18.86 1.63
CA HIS A 190 -15.95 -17.90 1.25
C HIS A 190 -15.90 -16.75 2.24
N VAL A 191 -15.79 -15.52 1.74
CA VAL A 191 -15.64 -14.32 2.59
C VAL A 191 -16.63 -13.27 2.14
N TRP A 192 -17.39 -12.73 3.10
CA TRP A 192 -18.33 -11.65 2.84
C TRP A 192 -18.15 -10.47 3.81
N ASP A 193 -18.36 -9.25 3.30
CA ASP A 193 -18.32 -8.02 4.09
C ASP A 193 -19.62 -7.80 4.88
N ILE A 194 -19.50 -7.41 6.14
CA ILE A 194 -20.58 -7.14 7.08
C ILE A 194 -20.38 -5.70 7.61
N PRO A 195 -21.12 -4.71 7.11
CA PRO A 195 -21.04 -3.34 7.62
C PRO A 195 -21.73 -3.21 8.99
N ASP A 196 -21.06 -2.56 9.94
CA ASP A 196 -21.58 -2.33 11.31
C ASP A 196 -22.75 -1.33 11.34
N ILE A 197 -22.87 -0.47 10.32
CA ILE A 197 -23.95 0.53 10.22
C ILE A 197 -24.69 0.34 8.90
N VAL A 198 -25.88 -0.25 8.96
CA VAL A 198 -26.87 -0.20 7.87
C VAL A 198 -27.42 1.23 7.83
N GLN A 199 -26.67 2.18 7.27
CA GLN A 199 -27.22 3.52 7.03
C GLN A 199 -28.31 3.40 5.95
N GLU A 200 -29.55 3.67 6.32
CA GLU A 200 -30.75 3.61 5.46
C GLU A 200 -30.64 4.41 4.14
N ASN A 201 -29.62 5.26 3.98
CA ASN A 201 -29.36 6.04 2.76
C ASN A 201 -27.89 6.09 2.33
N ALA A 202 -26.98 5.30 2.94
CA ALA A 202 -25.68 5.10 2.32
C ALA A 202 -25.91 4.20 1.10
N HIS A 203 -25.39 4.59 -0.07
CA HIS A 203 -25.28 3.64 -1.17
C HIS A 203 -24.63 2.39 -0.60
N ILE A 204 -25.41 1.30 -0.46
CA ILE A 204 -24.92 -0.01 -0.05
C ILE A 204 -23.97 -0.39 -1.18
N GLY A 205 -22.72 -0.02 -1.00
CA GLY A 205 -21.66 -0.40 -1.89
C GLY A 205 -21.65 -1.92 -1.97
N LYS A 206 -21.38 -2.46 -3.16
CA LYS A 206 -21.28 -3.90 -3.41
C LYS A 206 -20.60 -4.64 -2.26
N ILE A 207 -21.37 -5.35 -1.44
CA ILE A 207 -20.86 -6.26 -0.41
C ILE A 207 -19.73 -7.06 -1.07
N ALA A 208 -18.52 -7.00 -0.49
CA ALA A 208 -17.41 -7.79 -0.98
C ALA A 208 -17.76 -9.23 -0.63
N ASP A 209 -18.23 -10.00 -1.61
CA ASP A 209 -18.59 -11.40 -1.52
C ASP A 209 -17.68 -12.15 -2.50
N VAL A 210 -16.68 -12.83 -1.96
CA VAL A 210 -15.56 -13.35 -2.74
C VAL A 210 -15.16 -14.74 -2.24
N GLU A 211 -14.93 -15.63 -3.19
CA GLU A 211 -14.30 -16.92 -2.95
C GLU A 211 -12.78 -16.80 -3.14
N PHE A 212 -12.02 -17.30 -2.16
CA PHE A 212 -10.56 -17.32 -2.16
C PHE A 212 -10.06 -18.75 -2.22
N SER A 213 -8.96 -18.98 -2.94
CA SER A 213 -8.18 -20.22 -2.85
C SER A 213 -6.82 -19.88 -2.27
N LEU A 214 -6.67 -20.12 -0.97
CA LEU A 214 -5.45 -19.86 -0.23
C LEU A 214 -4.44 -21.00 -0.41
N SER A 215 -3.19 -20.65 -0.66
CA SER A 215 -2.02 -21.51 -0.77
C SER A 215 -0.84 -20.87 -0.05
N ASP A 216 0.31 -21.56 -0.06
CA ASP A 216 1.55 -21.03 0.50
C ASP A 216 2.11 -19.80 -0.25
N TYR A 217 1.48 -19.40 -1.36
CA TYR A 217 1.92 -18.31 -2.24
C TYR A 217 1.11 -17.03 -2.13
N ASP A 218 0.09 -16.99 -1.27
CA ASP A 218 -0.69 -15.77 -1.03
C ASP A 218 0.11 -14.75 -0.24
N MET A 219 0.24 -13.54 -0.79
CA MET A 219 1.05 -12.46 -0.25
C MET A 219 0.19 -11.22 0.04
N PRO A 220 0.17 -10.68 1.28
CA PRO A 220 -0.77 -9.63 1.67
C PRO A 220 -0.75 -8.34 0.83
N PHE A 221 0.43 -7.93 0.35
CA PHE A 221 0.57 -6.71 -0.45
C PHE A 221 -0.01 -6.85 -1.85
N VAL A 222 -0.20 -8.07 -2.33
CA VAL A 222 -0.67 -8.30 -3.70
C VAL A 222 -2.03 -8.98 -3.74
N ASP A 223 -2.25 -9.96 -2.87
CA ASP A 223 -3.47 -10.76 -2.76
C ASP A 223 -4.37 -10.18 -1.65
N ASN A 224 -4.81 -8.94 -1.85
CA ASN A 224 -5.74 -8.25 -0.96
C ASN A 224 -6.98 -7.74 -1.69
N THR A 225 -8.04 -7.58 -0.93
CA THR A 225 -9.34 -7.11 -1.41
C THR A 225 -9.65 -5.75 -0.83
N LYS A 226 -10.17 -4.86 -1.68
CA LYS A 226 -10.60 -3.52 -1.28
C LYS A 226 -11.99 -3.57 -0.65
N LEU A 227 -12.12 -2.97 0.52
CA LEU A 227 -13.38 -2.72 1.22
C LEU A 227 -13.86 -1.29 0.94
N PHE A 228 -15.08 -0.98 1.36
CA PHE A 228 -15.54 0.41 1.43
C PHE A 228 -14.72 1.18 2.48
N ASN A 229 -14.67 2.51 2.35
CA ASN A 229 -13.94 3.42 3.27
C ASN A 229 -12.40 3.35 3.22
N ASN A 230 -11.84 3.10 2.03
CA ASN A 230 -10.38 3.09 1.80
C ASN A 230 -9.64 2.09 2.71
N ALA A 231 -10.34 1.02 3.08
CA ALA A 231 -9.83 -0.12 3.82
C ALA A 231 -9.52 -1.26 2.85
N ARG A 232 -8.56 -2.10 3.21
CA ARG A 232 -8.25 -3.34 2.49
C ARG A 232 -8.07 -4.45 3.52
N PHE A 233 -8.35 -5.68 3.09
CA PHE A 233 -7.99 -6.85 3.86
C PHE A 233 -7.20 -7.85 3.01
N ALA A 234 -6.31 -8.57 3.65
CA ALA A 234 -5.63 -9.73 3.10
C ALA A 234 -5.87 -10.94 4.00
N ILE A 235 -5.88 -12.13 3.40
CA ILE A 235 -5.91 -13.40 4.13
C ILE A 235 -4.78 -14.27 3.61
N THR A 236 -3.93 -14.79 4.49
CA THR A 236 -2.83 -15.68 4.13
C THR A 236 -2.96 -17.02 4.84
N LEU A 237 -2.37 -18.06 4.23
CA LEU A 237 -2.34 -19.40 4.79
C LEU A 237 -1.21 -19.52 5.81
N HIS A 238 -1.54 -19.70 7.09
CA HIS A 238 -0.54 -19.93 8.12
C HIS A 238 -0.09 -21.39 8.16
N LYS A 239 -1.06 -22.31 8.29
CA LYS A 239 -0.83 -23.76 8.30
C LYS A 239 -2.13 -24.53 8.07
N ILE A 240 -2.02 -25.71 7.46
CA ILE A 240 -3.06 -26.73 7.48
C ILE A 240 -2.59 -27.84 8.42
N ALA A 241 -3.41 -28.19 9.40
CA ALA A 241 -3.10 -29.20 10.40
C ALA A 241 -4.25 -30.19 10.54
N VAL A 242 -3.95 -31.39 11.03
CA VAL A 242 -4.95 -32.37 11.43
C VAL A 242 -5.01 -32.37 12.95
N ASP A 243 -6.21 -32.16 13.49
CA ASP A 243 -6.46 -32.18 14.93
C ASP A 243 -6.37 -33.60 15.50
N GLU A 244 -6.28 -33.76 16.82
CA GLU A 244 -6.20 -35.05 17.52
C GLU A 244 -7.37 -35.99 17.18
N LYS A 245 -8.50 -35.41 16.76
CA LYS A 245 -9.71 -36.13 16.33
C LYS A 245 -9.71 -36.52 14.84
N GLY A 246 -8.61 -36.29 14.12
CA GLY A 246 -8.48 -36.57 12.69
C GLY A 246 -9.18 -35.57 11.78
N LYS A 247 -9.73 -34.47 12.32
CA LYS A 247 -10.39 -33.42 11.52
C LYS A 247 -9.35 -32.43 11.01
N LYS A 248 -9.41 -32.07 9.73
CA LYS A 248 -8.56 -31.02 9.15
C LYS A 248 -8.99 -29.64 9.65
N ALA A 249 -7.99 -28.84 9.99
CA ALA A 249 -8.13 -27.45 10.40
C ALA A 249 -7.15 -26.58 9.61
N VAL A 250 -7.62 -25.43 9.16
CA VAL A 250 -6.80 -24.41 8.51
C VAL A 250 -6.60 -23.26 9.49
N THR A 251 -5.36 -22.83 9.67
CA THR A 251 -5.04 -21.59 10.37
C THR A 251 -4.73 -20.53 9.33
N ILE A 252 -5.41 -19.40 9.43
CA ILE A 252 -5.27 -18.26 8.54
C ILE A 252 -4.88 -17.02 9.33
N ASP A 253 -4.11 -16.15 8.69
CA ASP A 253 -3.82 -14.80 9.18
C ASP A 253 -4.68 -13.81 8.38
N ILE A 254 -5.38 -12.92 9.08
CA ILE A 254 -6.31 -11.96 8.52
C ILE A 254 -5.82 -10.57 8.89
N ILE A 255 -5.60 -9.74 7.89
CA ILE A 255 -4.91 -8.46 8.04
C ILE A 255 -5.75 -7.37 7.44
N PHE A 256 -6.15 -6.40 8.27
CA PHE A 256 -6.81 -5.17 7.83
C PHE A 256 -5.80 -4.03 7.81
N PHE A 257 -5.80 -3.24 6.74
CA PHE A 257 -4.91 -2.10 6.62
C PHE A 257 -5.50 -1.01 5.70
N PRO A 258 -5.07 0.26 5.82
CA PRO A 258 -5.54 1.33 4.95
C PRO A 258 -5.00 1.21 3.51
N GLU A 259 -5.78 1.67 2.53
CA GLU A 259 -5.40 1.62 1.11
C GLU A 259 -4.09 2.34 0.78
N THR A 260 -3.74 3.37 1.55
CA THR A 260 -2.51 4.15 1.40
C THR A 260 -1.24 3.32 1.56
N TYR A 261 -1.30 2.17 2.24
CA TYR A 261 -0.13 1.32 2.51
C TYR A 261 0.22 0.35 1.38
N MET A 262 -0.61 0.25 0.33
CA MET A 262 -0.30 -0.58 -0.85
C MET A 262 0.69 0.06 -1.80
N ASN A 263 0.81 1.37 -1.71
CA ASN A 263 1.69 2.10 -2.60
C ASN A 263 2.99 2.31 -1.84
N SER A 264 4.03 1.58 -2.25
CA SER A 264 5.41 1.97 -1.93
C SER A 264 5.63 3.45 -2.27
N ARG A 265 4.86 4.03 -3.21
CA ARG A 265 4.73 5.47 -3.54
C ARG A 265 4.58 6.43 -2.34
N ASP A 266 4.01 6.02 -1.21
CA ASP A 266 3.73 6.95 -0.09
C ASP A 266 4.52 6.61 1.18
N ARG A 267 5.72 6.01 1.05
CA ARG A 267 6.59 5.86 2.22
C ARG A 267 6.79 7.24 2.89
N PRO A 268 6.57 7.35 4.22
CA PRO A 268 6.67 8.60 4.99
C PRO A 268 7.97 9.40 4.83
N TYR A 269 9.01 8.80 4.25
CA TYR A 269 10.32 9.41 4.04
C TYR A 269 10.31 10.66 3.15
N LEU A 270 9.43 10.77 2.16
CA LEU A 270 9.45 11.96 1.28
C LEU A 270 8.95 13.20 2.04
N ASP A 271 7.85 13.07 2.78
CA ASP A 271 7.32 14.15 3.59
C ASP A 271 8.30 14.54 4.69
N GLU A 272 8.92 13.57 5.36
CA GLU A 272 9.98 13.82 6.35
C GLU A 272 11.21 14.51 5.73
N MET A 273 11.68 14.07 4.56
CA MET A 273 12.79 14.71 3.85
C MET A 273 12.46 16.14 3.43
N LEU A 274 11.24 16.38 2.95
CA LEU A 274 10.76 17.73 2.59
C LEU A 274 10.60 18.61 3.82
N GLU A 275 10.15 18.05 4.94
CA GLU A 275 10.06 18.75 6.21
C GLU A 275 11.46 19.11 6.73
N GLN A 276 12.44 18.22 6.60
CA GLN A 276 13.84 18.50 6.91
C GLN A 276 14.42 19.59 6.02
N LEU A 277 14.13 19.57 4.70
CA LEU A 277 14.54 20.64 3.78
C LEU A 277 13.90 21.98 4.15
N ARG A 278 12.60 22.00 4.47
CA ARG A 278 11.89 23.21 4.95
C ARG A 278 12.47 23.74 6.27
N LYS A 279 12.84 22.86 7.20
CA LYS A 279 13.50 23.23 8.48
C LYS A 279 14.89 23.81 8.25
N ARG A 280 15.65 23.30 7.26
CA ARG A 280 17.01 23.76 6.95
C ARG A 280 17.04 25.16 6.33
N THR A 281 16.08 25.51 5.49
CA THR A 281 16.00 26.84 4.84
C THR A 281 15.53 27.94 5.81
N LYS A 282 14.78 27.58 6.86
CA LYS A 282 14.28 28.54 7.87
C LYS A 282 15.33 28.93 8.94
N GLY A 283 16.50 28.30 8.92
CA GLY A 283 17.61 28.50 9.85
C GLY A 283 18.81 29.25 9.27
N MET A 284 18.67 29.86 8.09
CA MET A 284 19.63 30.82 7.51
C MET A 284 19.06 32.23 7.53
#